data_AF-C4Z2P6-F1
#
_entry.id   AF-C4Z2P6-F1
#
_cell.length_a   1.000
_cell.length_b   1.000
_cell.length_c   1.000
_cell.angle_alpha   90.00
_cell.angle_beta   90.00
_cell.angle_gamma   90.00
#
_symmetry.space_group_name_H-M   'P 1'
#
loop_
_entity.id
_entity.type
_entity.pdbx_description
1 polymer ?
#
loop_
_entity_poly.entity_id
_entity_poly.type
_entity_poly.pdbx_seq_one_letter_code
_entity_poly.pdbx_strand_id
1 'polypeptide(L)'
;MKENSYKNVINNLLIENTEESVSKLVGIYKDIDFRKEYMLYDEDLLYCYIAVCVYRIEKAHNIFNHILSMGHDLKCITGLICRLKFLIWRIEFGDGACGVNEMLECIRRNKLSGVAVEEIINQVSFDKENVYKKIAAYGE
;
A
#
# COMPACT_ATOMS: atom_id res chain seq x y z
N MET A 1 -16.83 12.09 16.07
CA MET A 1 -16.51 12.85 14.83
C MET A 1 -16.98 12.02 13.65
N LYS A 2 -17.81 12.55 12.74
CA LYS A 2 -18.40 11.78 11.62
C LYS A 2 -17.30 11.27 10.68
N GLU A 3 -17.40 10.04 10.16
CA GLU A 3 -16.41 9.35 9.28
C GLU A 3 -15.78 10.23 8.19
N ASN A 4 -16.56 11.12 7.56
CA ASN A 4 -16.05 12.08 6.56
C ASN A 4 -14.96 13.03 7.08
N SER A 5 -14.88 13.25 8.40
CA SER A 5 -13.85 14.10 9.01
C SER A 5 -12.46 13.46 8.93
N TYR A 6 -12.35 12.15 9.15
CA TYR A 6 -11.04 11.48 9.18
C TYR A 6 -10.45 11.32 7.79
N LYS A 7 -11.26 10.98 6.79
CA LYS A 7 -10.80 10.94 5.39
C LYS A 7 -10.25 12.28 4.94
N ASN A 8 -10.91 13.38 5.26
CA ASN A 8 -10.44 14.72 4.92
C ASN A 8 -9.11 15.06 5.63
N VAL A 9 -8.99 14.73 6.91
CA VAL A 9 -7.74 14.93 7.67
C VAL A 9 -6.60 14.13 7.05
N ILE A 10 -6.81 12.84 6.80
CA ILE A 10 -5.81 11.95 6.20
C ILE A 10 -5.43 12.44 4.79
N ASN A 11 -6.42 12.79 3.98
CA ASN A 11 -6.19 13.31 2.64
C ASN A 11 -5.35 14.59 2.65
N ASN A 12 -5.62 15.52 3.57
CA ASN A 12 -4.83 16.73 3.71
C ASN A 12 -3.39 16.43 4.14
N LEU A 13 -3.19 15.52 5.10
CA LEU A 13 -1.85 15.11 5.54
C LEU A 13 -1.04 14.47 4.41
N LEU A 14 -1.70 13.66 3.57
CA LEU A 14 -1.11 13.04 2.39
C LEU A 14 -0.72 14.07 1.32
N ILE A 15 -1.58 15.05 1.05
CA ILE A 15 -1.32 16.13 0.10
C ILE A 15 -0.20 17.06 0.60
N GLU A 16 -0.17 17.38 1.90
CA GLU A 16 0.89 18.19 2.50
C GLU A 16 2.27 17.55 2.31
N ASN A 17 2.35 16.21 2.37
CA ASN A 17 3.55 15.40 2.09
C ASN A 17 4.85 15.94 2.73
N THR A 18 4.74 16.45 3.96
CA THR A 18 5.91 16.86 4.76
C THR A 18 6.28 15.74 5.72
N GLU A 19 7.51 15.75 6.24
CA GLU A 19 7.90 14.78 7.27
C GLU A 19 7.00 14.85 8.51
N GLU A 20 6.52 16.05 8.86
CA GLU A 20 5.60 16.27 9.96
C GLU A 20 4.21 15.69 9.65
N SER A 21 3.67 15.93 8.44
CA SER A 21 2.34 15.43 8.06
C SER A 21 2.32 13.90 7.98
N VAL A 22 3.38 13.29 7.42
CA VAL A 22 3.55 11.83 7.40
C VAL A 22 3.73 11.27 8.80
N SER A 23 4.46 11.95 9.69
CA SER A 23 4.60 11.53 11.09
C SER A 23 3.26 11.57 11.84
N LYS A 24 2.43 12.60 11.61
CA LYS A 24 1.06 12.69 12.15
C LYS A 24 0.17 11.57 11.60
N LEU A 25 0.24 11.30 10.30
CA LEU A 25 -0.48 10.20 9.66
C LEU A 25 -0.14 8.85 10.30
N VAL A 26 1.14 8.56 10.50
CA VAL A 26 1.60 7.35 11.21
C VAL A 26 1.06 7.32 12.64
N GLY A 27 1.01 8.47 13.32
CA GLY A 27 0.41 8.61 14.65
C GLY A 27 -1.05 8.19 14.69
N ILE A 28 -1.87 8.65 13.73
CA ILE A 28 -3.29 8.29 13.62
C ILE A 28 -3.45 6.76 13.50
N TYR A 29 -2.66 6.12 12.64
CA TYR A 29 -2.76 4.67 12.43
C TYR A 29 -2.13 3.79 13.54
N LYS A 30 -1.41 4.38 14.50
CA LYS A 30 -0.97 3.68 15.71
C LYS A 30 -2.09 3.56 16.74
N ASP A 31 -3.05 4.48 16.71
CA ASP A 31 -4.21 4.46 17.58
C ASP A 31 -5.05 3.20 17.34
N ILE A 32 -5.31 2.44 18.41
CA ILE A 32 -6.06 1.18 18.36
C ILE A 32 -7.55 1.46 18.18
N ASP A 33 -8.07 2.50 18.82
CA ASP A 33 -9.48 2.85 18.79
C ASP A 33 -9.85 3.38 17.41
N PHE A 34 -8.99 4.21 16.82
CA PHE A 34 -9.14 4.63 15.41
C PHE A 34 -9.22 3.41 14.47
N ARG A 35 -8.32 2.44 14.64
CA ARG A 35 -8.29 1.26 13.78
C ARG A 35 -9.53 0.40 13.92
N LYS A 36 -9.99 0.16 15.16
CA LYS A 36 -11.16 -0.69 15.42
C LYS A 36 -12.47 -0.03 15.03
N GLU A 37 -12.61 1.27 15.30
CA GLU A 37 -13.90 1.97 15.15
C GLU A 37 -14.12 2.55 13.76
N TYR A 38 -13.05 2.97 13.06
CA TYR A 38 -13.18 3.69 11.79
C TYR A 38 -12.52 2.95 10.63
N MET A 39 -11.29 2.45 10.80
CA MET A 39 -10.54 1.83 9.70
C MET A 39 -11.12 0.48 9.26
N LEU A 40 -11.56 -0.38 10.18
CA LEU A 40 -12.04 -1.73 9.85
C LEU A 40 -13.25 -1.76 8.91
N TYR A 41 -14.06 -0.69 8.92
CA TYR A 41 -15.29 -0.61 8.14
C TYR A 41 -15.14 0.27 6.88
N ASP A 42 -13.94 0.80 6.64
CA ASP A 42 -13.69 1.71 5.53
C ASP A 42 -12.49 1.25 4.68
N GLU A 43 -12.78 0.88 3.43
CA GLU A 43 -11.80 0.33 2.50
C GLU A 43 -10.69 1.33 2.15
N ASP A 44 -11.00 2.63 2.03
CA ASP A 44 -9.99 3.66 1.74
C ASP A 44 -9.01 3.80 2.91
N LEU A 45 -9.54 3.82 4.14
CA LEU A 45 -8.71 3.89 5.34
C LEU A 45 -7.86 2.63 5.51
N LEU A 46 -8.38 1.46 5.16
CA LEU A 46 -7.65 0.20 5.20
C LEU A 46 -6.52 0.17 4.17
N TYR A 47 -6.75 0.60 2.94
CA TYR A 47 -5.68 0.64 1.93
C TYR A 47 -4.63 1.71 2.23
N CYS A 48 -5.04 2.86 2.77
CA CYS A 48 -4.09 3.84 3.26
C CYS A 48 -3.28 3.30 4.45
N TYR A 49 -3.87 2.47 5.32
CA TYR A 49 -3.11 1.78 6.37
C TYR A 49 -2.02 0.87 5.82
N ILE A 50 -2.32 0.08 4.77
CA ILE A 50 -1.32 -0.75 4.10
C ILE A 50 -0.16 0.11 3.57
N ALA A 51 -0.46 1.26 2.93
CA ALA A 51 0.56 2.18 2.48
C ALA A 51 1.42 2.76 3.63
N VAL A 52 0.81 3.02 4.80
CA VAL A 52 1.54 3.44 6.00
C VAL A 52 2.43 2.31 6.54
N CYS A 53 1.98 1.06 6.52
CA CYS A 53 2.82 -0.10 6.87
C CYS A 53 4.04 -0.20 5.94
N VAL A 54 3.81 -0.12 4.63
CA VAL A 54 4.87 -0.10 3.61
C VAL A 54 5.88 1.02 3.87
N TYR A 55 5.40 2.25 4.09
CA TYR A 55 6.27 3.39 4.41
C TYR A 55 7.17 3.12 5.63
N ARG A 56 6.64 2.51 6.69
CA ARG A 56 7.41 2.23 7.90
C ARG A 56 8.54 1.23 7.63
N ILE A 57 8.29 0.21 6.81
CA ILE A 57 9.32 -0.76 6.42
C ILE A 57 10.34 -0.10 5.48
N GLU A 58 9.89 0.66 4.48
CA GLU A 58 10.79 1.41 3.59
C GLU A 58 11.71 2.35 4.35
N LYS A 59 11.17 3.08 5.34
CA LYS A 59 11.95 3.96 6.22
C LYS A 59 12.96 3.19 7.06
N ALA A 60 12.60 2.01 7.58
CA ALA A 60 13.52 1.15 8.31
C ALA A 60 14.67 0.64 7.42
N HIS A 61 14.44 0.52 6.11
CA HIS A 61 15.42 0.14 5.11
C HIS A 61 16.16 1.35 4.47
N ASN A 62 15.97 2.56 5.00
CA ASN A 62 16.56 3.80 4.45
C ASN A 62 16.19 4.08 2.99
N ILE A 63 14.99 3.69 2.56
CA ILE A 63 14.47 3.98 1.23
C ILE A 63 13.85 5.38 1.24
N PHE A 64 14.45 6.31 0.49
CA PHE A 64 14.02 7.71 0.44
C PHE A 64 12.87 7.96 -0.54
N ASN A 65 12.80 7.20 -1.63
CA ASN A 65 11.68 7.24 -2.58
C ASN A 65 10.61 6.23 -2.16
N HIS A 66 9.94 6.52 -1.05
CA HIS A 66 8.96 5.64 -0.43
C HIS A 66 7.55 5.84 -1.01
N ILE A 67 6.63 4.91 -0.77
CA ILE A 67 5.27 4.93 -1.35
C ILE A 67 4.48 6.23 -1.06
N LEU A 68 4.72 6.87 0.08
CA LEU A 68 4.07 8.13 0.47
C LEU A 68 4.75 9.38 -0.10
N SER A 69 5.98 9.32 -0.65
CA SER A 69 6.74 10.51 -1.04
C SER A 69 6.21 11.17 -2.32
N MET A 70 5.27 10.52 -2.99
CA MET A 70 4.77 10.94 -4.31
C MET A 70 3.71 12.05 -4.24
N GLY A 71 3.35 12.55 -3.05
CA GLY A 71 2.36 13.64 -2.88
C GLY A 71 0.96 13.26 -3.35
N HIS A 72 0.64 11.98 -3.27
CA HIS A 72 -0.63 11.43 -3.71
C HIS A 72 -1.74 11.77 -2.72
N ASP A 73 -2.92 12.08 -3.23
CA ASP A 73 -4.13 12.13 -2.42
C ASP A 73 -4.54 10.71 -1.96
N LEU A 74 -5.52 10.65 -1.04
CA LEU A 74 -6.01 9.38 -0.50
C LEU A 74 -6.46 8.44 -1.63
N LYS A 75 -7.18 8.97 -2.63
CA LYS A 75 -7.72 8.17 -3.74
C LYS A 75 -6.62 7.58 -4.63
N CYS A 76 -5.54 8.31 -4.86
CA CYS A 76 -4.39 7.85 -5.63
C CYS A 76 -3.68 6.70 -4.90
N ILE A 77 -3.45 6.83 -3.59
CA ILE A 77 -2.83 5.76 -2.79
C ILE A 77 -3.72 4.53 -2.71
N THR A 78 -5.00 4.72 -2.40
CA THR A 78 -5.94 3.59 -2.27
C THR A 78 -6.11 2.87 -3.61
N GLY A 79 -6.18 3.62 -4.72
CA GLY A 79 -6.20 3.07 -6.07
C GLY A 79 -4.95 2.24 -6.40
N LEU A 80 -3.76 2.71 -6.02
CA LEU A 80 -2.52 1.97 -6.23
C LEU A 80 -2.48 0.65 -5.44
N ILE A 81 -2.78 0.70 -4.14
CA ILE A 81 -2.82 -0.49 -3.27
C ILE A 81 -3.88 -1.47 -3.77
N CYS A 82 -5.06 -0.98 -4.14
CA CYS A 82 -6.15 -1.78 -4.68
C CYS A 82 -5.73 -2.49 -5.99
N ARG A 83 -5.09 -1.75 -6.92
CA ARG A 83 -4.58 -2.33 -8.18
C ARG A 83 -3.55 -3.42 -7.92
N LEU A 84 -2.59 -3.20 -7.03
CA LEU A 84 -1.57 -4.18 -6.68
C LEU A 84 -2.18 -5.42 -6.02
N LYS A 85 -3.13 -5.24 -5.10
CA LYS A 85 -3.89 -6.35 -4.50
C LYS A 85 -4.52 -7.24 -5.56
N PHE A 86 -5.24 -6.65 -6.52
CA PHE A 86 -5.89 -7.44 -7.56
C PHE A 86 -4.90 -8.14 -8.49
N LEU A 87 -3.74 -7.53 -8.77
CA LEU A 87 -2.68 -8.18 -9.54
C LEU A 87 -2.09 -9.37 -8.78
N ILE A 88 -1.83 -9.21 -7.48
CA ILE A 88 -1.36 -10.30 -6.60
C ILE A 88 -2.37 -11.45 -6.59
N TRP A 89 -3.65 -11.16 -6.37
CA TRP A 89 -4.70 -12.18 -6.40
C TRP A 89 -4.82 -12.86 -7.77
N ARG A 90 -4.66 -12.11 -8.86
CA ARG A 90 -4.64 -12.70 -10.21
C ARG A 90 -3.46 -13.63 -10.41
N ILE A 91 -2.29 -13.31 -9.83
CA ILE A 91 -1.14 -14.21 -9.82
C ILE A 91 -1.45 -15.44 -8.96
N GLU A 92 -2.04 -15.28 -7.77
CA GLU A 92 -2.37 -16.40 -6.87
C GLU A 92 -3.33 -17.39 -7.52
N PHE A 93 -4.49 -16.90 -7.97
CA PHE A 93 -5.64 -17.72 -8.36
C PHE A 93 -5.75 -17.95 -9.87
N GLY A 94 -4.99 -17.21 -10.68
CA GLY A 94 -5.08 -17.24 -12.14
C GLY A 94 -3.79 -17.66 -12.85
N ASP A 95 -3.75 -17.32 -14.15
CA ASP A 95 -2.57 -17.47 -15.00
C ASP A 95 -1.45 -16.51 -14.55
N GLY A 96 -0.41 -17.10 -13.97
CA GLY A 96 0.70 -16.38 -13.35
C GLY A 96 1.49 -15.52 -14.33
N ALA A 97 1.61 -15.90 -15.60
CA ALA A 97 2.51 -15.21 -16.53
C ALA A 97 2.04 -13.79 -16.87
N CYS A 98 0.77 -13.65 -17.28
CA CYS A 98 0.21 -12.34 -17.59
C CYS A 98 0.07 -11.46 -16.34
N GLY A 99 -0.32 -12.05 -15.21
CA GLY A 99 -0.42 -11.34 -13.92
C GLY A 99 0.93 -10.77 -13.46
N VAL A 100 2.00 -11.56 -13.56
CA VAL A 100 3.36 -11.14 -13.18
C VAL A 100 3.83 -9.99 -14.08
N ASN A 101 3.66 -10.08 -15.40
CA ASN A 101 4.05 -9.01 -16.31
C ASN A 101 3.33 -7.69 -16.03
N GLU A 102 2.00 -7.72 -15.83
CA GLU A 102 1.24 -6.52 -15.45
C GLU A 102 1.68 -5.95 -14.09
N MET A 103 2.04 -6.80 -13.13
CA MET A 103 2.56 -6.38 -11.83
C MET A 103 3.92 -5.70 -11.98
N LEU A 104 4.85 -6.28 -12.75
CA LEU A 104 6.16 -5.68 -13.01
C LEU A 104 6.05 -4.33 -13.72
N GLU A 105 5.12 -4.18 -14.67
CA GLU A 105 4.82 -2.89 -15.27
C GLU A 105 4.29 -1.88 -14.24
N CYS A 106 3.38 -2.30 -13.36
CA CYS A 106 2.83 -1.45 -12.32
C CYS A 106 3.91 -0.96 -11.35
N ILE A 107 4.80 -1.86 -10.92
CA ILE A 107 5.97 -1.56 -10.08
C ILE A 107 6.86 -0.53 -10.74
N ARG A 108 7.21 -0.74 -12.02
CA ARG A 108 8.08 0.16 -12.79
C ARG A 108 7.46 1.55 -12.96
N ARG A 109 6.17 1.62 -13.33
CA ARG A 109 5.46 2.90 -13.54
C ARG A 109 5.37 3.72 -12.26
N ASN A 110 5.16 3.07 -11.11
CA ASN A 110 5.01 3.72 -9.81
C ASN A 110 6.33 3.82 -9.02
N LYS A 111 7.44 3.34 -9.58
CA LYS A 111 8.78 3.34 -8.95
C LYS A 111 8.78 2.70 -7.56
N LEU A 112 8.03 1.62 -7.39
CA LEU A 112 7.94 0.93 -6.10
C LEU A 112 9.25 0.20 -5.80
N SER A 113 9.68 0.30 -4.55
CA SER A 113 10.82 -0.47 -4.07
C SER A 113 10.48 -1.96 -3.94
N GLY A 114 11.48 -2.84 -4.04
CA GLY A 114 11.26 -4.28 -3.80
C GLY A 114 10.69 -4.56 -2.42
N VAL A 115 11.15 -3.81 -1.41
CA VAL A 115 10.66 -3.87 -0.03
C VAL A 115 9.18 -3.49 0.07
N ALA A 116 8.74 -2.46 -0.66
CA ALA A 116 7.33 -2.10 -0.72
C ALA A 116 6.47 -3.20 -1.33
N VAL A 117 6.94 -3.81 -2.42
CA VAL A 117 6.22 -4.89 -3.09
C VAL A 117 6.09 -6.11 -2.18
N GLU A 118 7.17 -6.49 -1.51
CA GLU A 118 7.20 -7.59 -0.54
C GLU A 118 6.20 -7.35 0.61
N GLU A 119 6.21 -6.14 1.18
CA GLU A 119 5.29 -5.80 2.26
C GLU A 119 3.83 -5.80 1.78
N ILE A 120 3.54 -5.31 0.58
CA ILE A 120 2.19 -5.37 0.02
C ILE A 120 1.74 -6.82 -0.16
N ILE A 121 2.59 -7.70 -0.70
CA ILE A 121 2.30 -9.14 -0.81
C ILE A 121 1.99 -9.70 0.58
N ASN A 122 2.83 -9.42 1.58
CA ASN A 122 2.60 -9.91 2.95
C ASN A 122 1.27 -9.44 3.57
N GLN A 123 0.78 -8.26 3.21
CA GLN A 123 -0.46 -7.71 3.75
C GLN A 123 -1.72 -8.23 3.04
N VAL A 124 -1.64 -8.60 1.76
CA VAL A 124 -2.84 -8.85 0.93
C VAL A 124 -2.96 -10.27 0.36
N SER A 125 -1.87 -11.02 0.35
CA SER A 125 -1.79 -12.37 -0.20
C SER A 125 -2.41 -13.40 0.75
N PHE A 126 -3.10 -14.39 0.19
CA PHE A 126 -3.55 -15.57 0.93
C PHE A 126 -2.49 -16.67 0.97
N ASP A 127 -1.72 -16.82 -0.11
CA ASP A 127 -0.63 -17.79 -0.25
C ASP A 127 0.59 -17.12 -0.89
N LYS A 128 1.36 -16.43 -0.06
CA LYS A 128 2.52 -15.66 -0.49
C LYS A 128 3.62 -16.53 -1.09
N GLU A 129 3.75 -17.78 -0.65
CA GLU A 129 4.75 -18.70 -1.20
C GLU A 129 4.43 -19.02 -2.66
N ASN A 130 3.16 -19.26 -2.99
CA ASN A 130 2.72 -19.45 -4.36
C ASN A 130 2.94 -18.18 -5.22
N VAL A 131 2.67 -16.99 -4.67
CA VAL A 131 2.98 -15.72 -5.35
C VAL A 131 4.46 -15.63 -5.70
N TYR A 132 5.35 -15.83 -4.72
CA TYR A 132 6.80 -15.74 -4.95
C TYR A 132 7.29 -16.78 -5.96
N LYS A 133 6.79 -18.02 -5.91
CA LYS A 133 7.11 -19.06 -6.90
C LYS A 133 6.73 -18.65 -8.32
N LYS A 134 5.55 -18.08 -8.51
CA LYS A 134 5.09 -17.61 -9.83
C LYS A 134 5.87 -16.39 -10.30
N ILE A 135 6.18 -15.44 -9.42
CA ILE A 135 7.04 -14.29 -9.77
C ILE A 135 8.42 -14.79 -10.21
N ALA A 136 9.02 -15.74 -9.49
CA ALA A 136 10.31 -16.31 -9.85
C ALA A 136 10.27 -17.08 -11.20
N ALA A 137 9.14 -17.73 -11.51
CA ALA A 137 8.97 -18.48 -12.76
C ALA A 137 8.72 -17.61 -14.00
N TYR A 138 8.13 -16.42 -13.83
CA TYR A 138 7.65 -15.58 -14.95
C TYR A 138 8.25 -14.16 -14.97
N GLY A 139 9.10 -13.80 -14.01
CA GLY A 139 9.59 -12.44 -13.82
C GLY A 139 10.87 -12.07 -14.55
N GLU A 140 11.33 -12.89 -15.52
CA GLU A 140 12.49 -12.64 -16.37
C GLU A 140 12.17 -11.78 -17.60
#